data_AF-A0AAU9S5Z3-F1
#
_entry.id   AF-A0AAU9S5Z3-F1
#
_cell.length_a   1.000
_cell.length_b   1.000
_cell.length_c   1.000
_cell.angle_alpha   90.00
_cell.angle_beta   90.00
_cell.angle_gamma   90.00
#
_symmetry.space_group_name_H-M   'P 1'
#
loop_
_entity.id
_entity.type
_entity.pdbx_description
1 polymer ?
#
loop_
_entity_poly.entity_id
_entity_poly.type
_entity_poly.pdbx_seq_one_letter_code
_entity_poly.pdbx_strand_id
1 'polypeptide(L)'
;MELYCSCIASVIFLFLVGVAANAQSIPTTLEGPFQPVTRSFDPSLRRGSDDLPMDHPRLKKNVTSMFPEQIALAISSPSSMWVSWVTGDAQIGLNVTPLDPSTVASEVWYGKESGKYLMKRKGLSMVYSQLYPFEGLWNYTSGIIHHVKIDGCMSFIEGLEPGTKYYYKCGDSAFPAMSDEKVFETMPLPGPDRYPRRIAVVGDLGLTSNSTTTIDHLTANDPSMILMIGDLAYANQYRTTGGSAVSCFICAFPNAPIRESYQPRWDGWGRY
;
A
#
# COMPACT_ATOMS: atom_id res chain seq x y z
N MET A 1 -32.83 -34.05 40.09
CA MET A 1 -32.55 -32.81 39.36
C MET A 1 -31.15 -32.27 39.71
N GLU A 2 -30.75 -32.28 40.98
CA GLU A 2 -29.41 -31.84 41.43
C GLU A 2 -28.24 -32.71 40.91
N LEU A 3 -28.38 -34.04 40.87
CA LEU A 3 -27.33 -34.93 40.31
C LEU A 3 -27.05 -34.67 38.82
N TYR A 4 -28.09 -34.33 38.05
CA TYR A 4 -27.96 -34.08 36.60
C TYR A 4 -27.22 -32.75 36.32
N CYS A 5 -27.47 -31.74 37.17
CA CYS A 5 -26.80 -30.44 37.09
C CYS A 5 -25.30 -30.54 37.47
N SER A 6 -24.97 -31.38 38.46
CA SER A 6 -23.60 -31.65 38.89
C SER A 6 -22.78 -32.36 37.79
N CYS A 7 -23.35 -33.38 37.14
CA CYS A 7 -22.69 -34.06 36.02
C CYS A 7 -22.43 -33.13 34.82
N ILE A 8 -23.38 -32.27 34.46
CA ILE A 8 -23.21 -31.31 33.35
C ILE A 8 -22.11 -30.29 33.68
N ALA A 9 -22.08 -29.77 34.91
CA ALA A 9 -21.04 -28.85 35.36
C ALA A 9 -19.64 -29.50 35.35
N SER A 10 -19.52 -30.77 35.78
CA SER A 10 -18.25 -31.52 35.73
C SER A 10 -17.78 -31.79 34.30
N VAL A 11 -18.70 -32.11 33.38
CA VAL A 11 -18.35 -32.32 31.96
C VAL A 11 -17.90 -31.02 31.30
N ILE A 12 -18.57 -29.89 31.57
CA ILE A 12 -18.16 -28.57 31.07
C ILE A 12 -16.80 -28.16 31.64
N PHE A 13 -16.57 -28.40 32.94
CA PHE A 13 -15.28 -28.11 33.58
C PHE A 13 -14.15 -28.96 33.00
N LEU A 14 -14.37 -30.27 32.80
CA LEU A 14 -13.41 -31.16 32.13
C LEU A 14 -13.14 -30.74 30.68
N PHE A 15 -14.15 -30.27 29.96
CA PHE A 15 -13.99 -29.72 28.61
C PHE A 15 -13.15 -28.44 28.62
N LEU A 16 -13.41 -27.50 29.53
CA LEU A 16 -12.64 -26.26 29.68
C LEU A 16 -11.19 -26.52 30.09
N VAL A 17 -10.94 -27.48 30.99
CA VAL A 17 -9.60 -27.90 31.39
C VAL A 17 -8.88 -28.61 30.23
N GLY A 18 -9.59 -29.43 29.43
CA GLY A 18 -9.02 -30.09 28.23
C GLY A 18 -8.68 -29.12 27.10
N VAL A 19 -9.45 -28.03 26.96
CA VAL A 19 -9.14 -26.93 26.01
C VAL A 19 -7.98 -26.09 26.51
N ALA A 20 -7.88 -25.82 27.82
CA ALA A 20 -6.74 -25.12 28.41
C ALA A 20 -5.44 -25.96 28.38
N ALA A 21 -5.54 -27.28 28.52
CA ALA A 21 -4.39 -28.19 28.50
C ALA A 21 -3.80 -28.42 27.10
N ASN A 22 -4.56 -28.12 26.03
CA ASN A 22 -4.09 -28.20 24.64
C ASN A 22 -3.59 -26.85 24.09
N ALA A 23 -3.52 -25.81 24.93
CA ALA A 23 -2.79 -24.59 24.59
C ALA A 23 -1.29 -24.89 24.66
N GLN A 24 -0.76 -25.53 23.61
CA GLN A 24 0.67 -25.72 23.44
C GLN A 24 1.33 -24.34 23.53
N SER A 25 2.20 -24.15 24.53
CA SER A 25 2.89 -22.89 24.77
C SER A 25 3.62 -22.45 23.50
N ILE A 26 3.43 -21.20 23.08
CA ILE A 26 4.16 -20.64 21.94
C ILE A 26 5.64 -20.56 22.35
N PRO A 27 6.54 -21.25 21.67
CA PRO A 27 7.95 -21.30 22.05
C PRO A 27 8.59 -19.90 21.89
N THR A 28 9.48 -19.53 22.81
CA THR A 28 10.10 -18.20 22.84
C THR A 28 11.59 -18.26 22.56
N THR A 29 12.16 -17.21 21.95
CA THR A 29 13.61 -17.16 21.64
C THR A 29 14.50 -17.16 22.88
N LEU A 30 13.95 -16.93 24.08
CA LEU A 30 14.65 -17.09 25.36
C LEU A 30 15.06 -18.56 25.63
N GLU A 31 14.38 -19.52 25.01
CA GLU A 31 14.65 -20.96 25.15
C GLU A 31 15.80 -21.43 24.25
N GLY A 32 16.34 -20.56 23.40
CA GLY A 32 17.38 -20.88 22.43
C GLY A 32 16.84 -21.18 21.03
N PRO A 33 17.70 -21.67 20.10
CA PRO A 33 17.28 -21.95 18.73
C PRO A 33 16.36 -23.17 18.66
N PHE A 34 15.30 -23.06 17.85
CA PHE A 34 14.40 -24.16 17.59
C PHE A 34 14.93 -25.10 16.51
N GLN A 35 14.50 -26.37 16.54
CA GLN A 35 14.78 -27.32 15.47
C GLN A 35 14.15 -26.82 14.15
N PRO A 36 14.88 -26.83 13.02
CA PRO A 36 14.33 -26.44 11.73
C PRO A 36 13.10 -27.27 11.36
N VAL A 37 12.01 -26.61 10.99
CA VAL A 37 10.77 -27.26 10.54
C VAL A 37 10.52 -26.89 9.09
N THR A 38 10.25 -27.88 8.25
CA THR A 38 9.80 -27.69 6.87
C THR A 38 8.39 -28.23 6.71
N ARG A 39 7.49 -27.43 6.15
CA ARG A 39 6.16 -27.90 5.75
C ARG A 39 6.26 -28.52 4.35
N SER A 40 5.79 -29.76 4.21
CA SER A 40 5.76 -30.44 2.91
C SER A 40 4.90 -29.64 1.93
N PHE A 41 5.38 -29.53 0.69
CA PHE A 41 4.61 -28.92 -0.39
C PHE A 41 3.35 -29.73 -0.65
N ASP A 42 2.20 -29.07 -0.66
CA ASP A 42 0.92 -29.68 -1.04
C ASP A 42 0.74 -29.57 -2.58
N PRO A 43 0.86 -30.68 -3.32
CA PRO A 43 0.77 -30.65 -4.78
C PRO A 43 -0.64 -30.39 -5.31
N SER A 44 -1.67 -30.41 -4.45
CA SER A 44 -3.05 -30.08 -4.84
C SER A 44 -3.29 -28.57 -4.98
N LEU A 45 -2.40 -27.73 -4.42
CA LEU A 45 -2.51 -26.29 -4.51
C LEU A 45 -2.22 -25.78 -5.93
N ARG A 46 -2.98 -24.76 -6.33
CA ARG A 46 -2.78 -24.07 -7.61
C ARG A 46 -1.36 -23.51 -7.69
N ARG A 47 -0.70 -23.72 -8.83
CA ARG A 47 0.62 -23.14 -9.11
C ARG A 47 0.46 -21.77 -9.78
N GLY A 48 1.15 -20.77 -9.24
CA GLY A 48 1.09 -19.39 -9.73
C GLY A 48 -0.18 -18.65 -9.29
N SER A 49 -0.20 -17.36 -9.59
CA SER A 49 -1.32 -16.47 -9.31
C SER A 49 -1.57 -15.64 -10.56
N ASP A 50 -2.83 -15.53 -10.99
CA ASP A 50 -3.15 -14.71 -12.16
C ASP A 50 -3.14 -13.23 -11.76
N ASP A 51 -2.41 -12.44 -12.54
CA ASP A 51 -2.46 -10.98 -12.48
C ASP A 51 -3.89 -10.48 -12.70
N LEU A 52 -4.29 -9.48 -11.92
CA LEU A 52 -5.57 -8.81 -12.12
C LEU A 52 -5.57 -8.12 -13.49
N PRO A 53 -6.63 -8.28 -14.30
CA PRO A 53 -6.70 -7.64 -15.60
C PRO A 53 -6.84 -6.12 -15.43
N MET A 54 -6.32 -5.34 -16.38
CA MET A 54 -6.26 -3.86 -16.25
C MET A 54 -7.63 -3.18 -16.25
N ASP A 55 -8.68 -3.87 -16.72
CA ASP A 55 -10.07 -3.44 -16.67
C ASP A 55 -10.79 -3.84 -15.36
N HIS A 56 -10.10 -4.51 -14.44
CA HIS A 56 -10.64 -4.89 -13.14
C HIS A 56 -11.12 -3.63 -12.38
N PRO A 57 -12.33 -3.61 -11.79
CA PRO A 57 -12.92 -2.41 -11.18
C PRO A 57 -12.04 -1.71 -10.13
N ARG A 58 -11.32 -2.48 -9.31
CA ARG A 58 -10.35 -1.95 -8.32
C ARG A 58 -9.14 -1.20 -8.93
N LEU A 59 -8.79 -1.46 -10.18
CA LEU A 59 -7.66 -0.80 -10.86
C LEU A 59 -8.09 0.38 -11.72
N LYS A 60 -9.41 0.56 -11.87
CA LYS A 60 -9.99 1.62 -12.68
C LYS A 60 -9.79 2.96 -11.98
N LYS A 61 -9.42 3.96 -12.76
CA LYS A 61 -9.45 5.35 -12.32
C LYS A 61 -10.90 5.77 -12.05
N ASN A 62 -11.20 6.14 -10.80
CA ASN A 62 -12.54 6.54 -10.35
C ASN A 62 -12.70 8.06 -10.19
N VAL A 63 -11.69 8.84 -10.58
CA VAL A 63 -11.70 10.30 -10.52
C VAL A 63 -11.51 10.89 -11.91
N THR A 64 -12.02 12.09 -12.13
CA THR A 64 -11.92 12.80 -13.42
C THR A 64 -10.97 14.00 -13.32
N SER A 65 -10.43 14.49 -14.45
CA SER A 65 -9.62 15.71 -14.48
C SER A 65 -8.42 15.63 -13.52
N MET A 66 -8.16 16.69 -12.74
CA MET A 66 -7.03 16.80 -11.81
C MET A 66 -7.38 16.39 -10.38
N PHE A 67 -8.45 15.64 -10.16
CA PHE A 67 -8.75 15.10 -8.84
C PHE A 67 -7.68 14.06 -8.42
N PRO A 68 -7.26 14.06 -7.14
CA PRO A 68 -6.28 13.10 -6.63
C PRO A 68 -6.72 11.63 -6.74
N GLU A 69 -5.80 10.79 -7.19
CA GLU A 69 -5.85 9.32 -7.11
C GLU A 69 -4.56 8.79 -6.47
N GLN A 70 -4.50 7.47 -6.21
CA GLN A 70 -3.30 6.79 -5.72
C GLN A 70 -2.71 7.45 -4.46
N ILE A 71 -3.59 7.84 -3.52
CA ILE A 71 -3.21 8.60 -2.34
C ILE A 71 -2.50 7.67 -1.34
N ALA A 72 -1.26 7.99 -1.02
CA ALA A 72 -0.40 7.21 -0.13
C ALA A 72 0.20 8.07 0.98
N LEU A 73 0.43 7.44 2.13
CA LEU A 73 1.08 8.05 3.28
C LEU A 73 2.43 7.37 3.52
N ALA A 74 3.45 8.16 3.89
CA ALA A 74 4.74 7.63 4.31
C ALA A 74 5.27 8.38 5.52
N ILE A 75 5.68 7.64 6.55
CA ILE A 75 6.20 8.22 7.77
C ILE A 75 7.57 8.86 7.54
N SER A 76 7.79 10.05 8.12
CA SER A 76 9.14 10.65 8.23
C SER A 76 9.64 10.61 9.67
N SER A 77 8.81 11.00 10.63
CA SER A 77 9.08 10.95 12.06
C SER A 77 7.75 10.84 12.83
N PRO A 78 7.75 10.64 14.16
CA PRO A 78 6.53 10.70 14.96
C PRO A 78 5.75 12.02 14.82
N SER A 79 6.41 13.09 14.39
CA SER A 79 5.85 14.43 14.19
C SER A 79 5.80 14.87 12.73
N SER A 80 6.04 13.95 11.78
CA SER A 80 6.04 14.29 10.36
C SER A 80 5.60 13.13 9.46
N MET A 81 4.73 13.47 8.51
CA MET A 81 4.13 12.54 7.55
C MET A 81 4.24 13.11 6.13
N TRP A 82 4.56 12.26 5.17
CA TRP A 82 4.42 12.55 3.75
C TRP A 82 3.03 12.12 3.28
N VAL A 83 2.39 12.99 2.52
CA VAL A 83 1.17 12.69 1.76
C VAL A 83 1.54 12.79 0.29
N SER A 84 1.29 11.73 -0.46
CA SER A 84 1.57 11.65 -1.89
C SER A 84 0.33 11.23 -2.66
N TRP A 85 0.19 11.70 -3.89
CA TRP A 85 -0.92 11.34 -4.78
C TRP A 85 -0.56 11.64 -6.23
N VAL A 86 -1.41 11.19 -7.16
CA VAL A 86 -1.29 11.46 -8.59
C VAL A 86 -2.52 12.27 -9.07
N THR A 87 -2.33 13.20 -10.00
CA THR A 87 -3.41 13.89 -10.71
C THR A 87 -3.21 13.80 -12.22
N GLY A 88 -4.31 13.92 -12.98
CA GLY A 88 -4.26 13.80 -14.44
C GLY A 88 -4.06 12.35 -14.92
N ASP A 89 -4.06 12.18 -16.24
CA ASP A 89 -3.96 10.86 -16.88
C ASP A 89 -2.54 10.59 -17.35
N ALA A 90 -2.03 9.41 -16.98
CA ALA A 90 -0.82 8.87 -17.60
C ALA A 90 -1.07 8.56 -19.08
N GLN A 91 -0.03 8.65 -19.90
CA GLN A 91 -0.10 8.33 -21.32
C GLN A 91 0.79 7.14 -21.62
N ILE A 92 0.31 6.26 -22.50
CA ILE A 92 1.07 5.13 -23.02
C ILE A 92 0.87 5.00 -24.52
N GLY A 93 1.95 4.74 -25.24
CA GLY A 93 1.92 4.57 -26.69
C GLY A 93 3.26 4.91 -27.33
N LEU A 94 3.32 4.92 -28.67
CA LEU A 94 4.54 5.26 -29.40
C LEU A 94 5.03 6.69 -29.09
N ASN A 95 4.09 7.62 -29.01
CA ASN A 95 4.34 9.02 -28.68
C ASN A 95 3.62 9.38 -27.39
N VAL A 96 4.36 9.99 -26.46
CA VAL A 96 3.83 10.51 -25.19
C VAL A 96 4.34 11.93 -24.99
N THR A 97 3.53 12.78 -24.38
CA THR A 97 3.91 14.16 -24.05
C THR A 97 3.79 14.35 -22.54
N PRO A 98 4.91 14.47 -21.79
CA PRO A 98 4.86 14.66 -20.35
C PRO A 98 4.00 15.87 -19.97
N LEU A 99 3.19 15.72 -18.92
CA LEU A 99 2.43 16.83 -18.36
C LEU A 99 3.38 17.85 -17.72
N ASP A 100 2.98 19.11 -17.69
CA ASP A 100 3.71 20.14 -16.94
C ASP A 100 3.29 20.09 -15.46
N PRO A 101 4.18 19.66 -14.54
CA PRO A 101 3.83 19.51 -13.13
C PRO A 101 3.51 20.85 -12.44
N SER A 102 3.89 21.99 -13.03
CA SER A 102 3.62 23.33 -12.46
C SER A 102 2.16 23.77 -12.64
N THR A 103 1.39 23.06 -13.46
CA THR A 103 -0.01 23.39 -13.77
C THR A 103 -0.99 23.04 -12.65
N VAL A 104 -0.59 22.20 -11.70
CA VAL A 104 -1.42 21.75 -10.56
C VAL A 104 -0.64 21.91 -9.26
N ALA A 105 -1.19 22.65 -8.31
CA ALA A 105 -0.58 22.85 -7.00
C ALA A 105 -0.60 21.57 -6.16
N SER A 106 0.39 21.44 -5.27
CA SER A 106 0.51 20.33 -4.33
C SER A 106 0.16 20.81 -2.93
N GLU A 107 -1.10 20.67 -2.51
CA GLU A 107 -1.57 21.17 -1.22
C GLU A 107 -2.15 20.06 -0.34
N VAL A 108 -1.88 20.14 0.96
CA VAL A 108 -2.54 19.33 2.00
C VAL A 108 -3.14 20.24 3.04
N TRP A 109 -4.44 20.10 3.23
CA TRP A 109 -5.20 20.78 4.27
C TRP A 109 -5.48 19.76 5.36
N TYR A 110 -5.15 20.05 6.62
CA TYR A 110 -5.26 19.07 7.71
C TYR A 110 -5.66 19.70 9.06
N GLY A 111 -6.18 18.88 9.96
CA GLY A 111 -6.61 19.27 11.30
C GLY A 111 -6.94 18.07 12.19
N LYS A 112 -7.25 18.32 13.46
CA LYS A 112 -7.56 17.27 14.45
C LYS A 112 -9.06 16.91 14.52
N GLU A 113 -9.91 17.67 13.81
CA GLU A 113 -11.36 17.47 13.76
C GLU A 113 -11.82 17.27 12.32
N SER A 114 -12.72 16.30 12.11
CA SER A 114 -13.34 16.05 10.80
C SER A 114 -14.07 17.30 10.32
N GLY A 115 -13.89 17.63 9.03
CA GLY A 115 -14.43 18.81 8.37
C GLY A 115 -13.75 20.13 8.74
N LYS A 116 -12.73 20.15 9.60
CA LYS A 116 -12.03 21.36 10.04
C LYS A 116 -10.52 21.29 9.77
N TYR A 117 -10.10 21.85 8.64
CA TYR A 117 -8.70 21.83 8.19
C TYR A 117 -8.04 23.20 8.38
N LEU A 118 -7.66 23.51 9.63
CA LEU A 118 -7.07 24.82 9.99
C LEU A 118 -5.64 25.00 9.49
N MET A 119 -4.95 23.90 9.17
CA MET A 119 -3.55 23.91 8.77
C MET A 119 -3.39 23.55 7.30
N LYS A 120 -2.40 24.15 6.65
CA LYS A 120 -2.07 23.92 5.24
C LYS A 120 -0.57 23.72 5.04
N ARG A 121 -0.22 22.80 4.16
CA ARG A 121 1.14 22.59 3.65
C ARG A 121 1.14 22.55 2.14
N LYS A 122 2.21 23.08 1.56
CA LYS A 122 2.51 22.97 0.14
C LYS A 122 3.69 22.03 -0.05
N GLY A 123 3.75 21.38 -1.20
CA GLY A 123 4.85 20.50 -1.56
C GLY A 123 5.25 20.67 -3.02
N LEU A 124 5.84 19.61 -3.56
CA LEU A 124 6.39 19.58 -4.91
C LEU A 124 5.62 18.61 -5.78
N SER A 125 5.60 18.89 -7.07
CA SER A 125 5.05 18.02 -8.11
C SER A 125 6.13 17.64 -9.11
N MET A 126 6.00 16.46 -9.71
CA MET A 126 6.88 15.97 -10.76
C MET A 126 6.16 15.01 -11.70
N VAL A 127 6.79 14.68 -12.82
CA VAL A 127 6.39 13.61 -13.74
C VAL A 127 7.60 12.74 -14.03
N TYR A 128 7.38 11.48 -14.38
CA TYR A 128 8.43 10.63 -14.92
C TYR A 128 7.99 10.03 -16.25
N SER A 129 8.97 9.60 -17.05
CA SER A 129 8.71 8.90 -18.29
C SER A 129 9.58 7.66 -18.38
N GLN A 130 9.00 6.58 -18.91
CA GLN A 130 9.71 5.37 -19.30
C GLN A 130 9.76 5.34 -20.83
N LEU A 131 10.97 5.57 -21.37
CA LEU A 131 11.18 5.74 -22.80
C LEU A 131 12.03 4.60 -23.37
N TYR A 132 11.63 4.09 -24.53
CA TYR A 132 12.28 2.98 -25.22
C TYR A 132 12.67 3.42 -26.65
N PRO A 133 13.98 3.57 -26.96
CA PRO A 133 14.45 3.97 -28.28
C PRO A 133 14.53 2.78 -29.25
N PHE A 134 13.51 1.93 -29.26
CA PHE A 134 13.43 0.73 -30.10
C PHE A 134 12.12 0.71 -30.87
N GLU A 135 12.17 0.36 -32.15
CA GLU A 135 10.99 0.28 -33.00
C GLU A 135 9.95 -0.69 -32.42
N GLY A 136 8.69 -0.25 -32.38
CA GLY A 136 7.56 -1.04 -31.90
C GLY A 136 7.38 -1.09 -30.38
N LEU A 137 8.32 -0.57 -29.58
CA LEU A 137 8.13 -0.46 -28.12
C LEU A 137 7.35 0.80 -27.76
N TRP A 138 6.43 0.68 -26.81
CA TRP A 138 5.62 1.80 -26.33
C TRP A 138 6.33 2.54 -25.19
N ASN A 139 6.23 3.87 -25.25
CA ASN A 139 6.66 4.79 -24.22
C ASN A 139 5.53 5.03 -23.21
N TYR A 140 5.90 5.50 -22.02
CA TYR A 140 4.97 5.90 -20.98
C TYR A 140 5.41 7.23 -20.37
N THR A 141 4.45 8.08 -20.02
CA THR A 141 4.65 9.23 -19.12
C THR A 141 3.54 9.26 -18.08
N SER A 142 3.90 9.56 -16.84
CA SER A 142 2.97 9.49 -15.71
C SER A 142 1.95 10.64 -15.70
N GLY A 143 0.94 10.51 -14.85
CA GLY A 143 0.24 11.68 -14.32
C GLY A 143 1.20 12.57 -13.50
N ILE A 144 0.71 13.70 -13.03
CA ILE A 144 1.49 14.58 -12.14
C ILE A 144 1.51 13.96 -10.75
N ILE A 145 2.70 13.64 -10.25
CA ILE A 145 2.94 13.04 -8.94
C ILE A 145 3.23 14.17 -7.96
N HIS A 146 2.55 14.17 -6.83
CA HIS A 146 2.64 15.19 -5.80
C HIS A 146 3.21 14.60 -4.52
N HIS A 147 4.08 15.34 -3.84
CA HIS A 147 4.60 15.01 -2.52
C HIS A 147 4.55 16.22 -1.60
N VAL A 148 3.80 16.10 -0.51
CA VAL A 148 3.70 17.13 0.53
C VAL A 148 4.16 16.55 1.85
N LYS A 149 5.19 17.17 2.44
CA LYS A 149 5.63 16.85 3.78
C LYS A 149 4.89 17.73 4.79
N ILE A 150 4.19 17.09 5.71
CA ILE A 150 3.65 17.76 6.89
C ILE A 150 4.72 17.71 7.97
N ASP A 151 5.40 18.83 8.19
CA ASP A 151 6.39 18.98 9.27
C ASP A 151 6.29 20.36 9.95
N GLY A 152 6.99 20.50 11.07
CA GLY A 152 7.09 21.73 11.84
C GLY A 152 8.27 22.62 11.46
N CYS A 153 8.81 22.50 10.24
CA CYS A 153 10.07 23.17 9.87
C CYS A 153 9.90 24.69 9.63
N MET A 154 8.66 25.16 9.44
CA MET A 154 8.38 26.59 9.41
C MET A 154 8.33 27.13 10.84
N SER A 155 9.14 28.14 11.16
CA SER A 155 9.45 28.64 12.52
C SER A 155 8.28 29.06 13.42
N PHE A 156 7.04 29.04 12.91
CA PHE A 156 5.82 29.39 13.63
C PHE A 156 4.74 28.30 13.57
N ILE A 157 5.04 27.12 13.04
CA ILE A 157 4.08 26.03 12.92
C ILE A 157 4.65 24.78 13.56
N GLU A 158 4.01 24.33 14.63
CA GLU A 158 4.32 23.05 15.26
C GLU A 158 4.08 21.90 14.27
N GLY A 159 4.92 20.86 14.37
CA GLY A 159 4.76 19.63 13.60
C GLY A 159 3.49 18.87 14.00
N LEU A 160 3.35 17.65 13.50
CA LEU A 160 2.26 16.79 13.95
C LEU A 160 2.50 16.38 15.41
N GLU A 161 1.44 16.33 16.20
CA GLU A 161 1.49 15.74 17.53
C GLU A 161 1.62 14.21 17.39
N PRO A 162 2.56 13.54 18.08
CA PRO A 162 2.69 12.09 18.08
C PRO A 162 1.45 11.38 18.64
N GLY A 163 1.15 10.16 18.17
CA GLY A 163 0.01 9.37 18.63
C GLY A 163 -1.36 10.06 18.46
N THR A 164 -1.47 10.96 17.47
CA THR A 164 -2.63 11.82 17.28
C THR A 164 -3.28 11.59 15.93
N LYS A 165 -4.61 11.56 15.94
CA LYS A 165 -5.44 11.43 14.74
C LYS A 165 -5.56 12.77 14.02
N TYR A 166 -5.30 12.76 12.71
CA TYR A 166 -5.44 13.90 11.83
C TYR A 166 -6.36 13.57 10.65
N TYR A 167 -7.24 14.51 10.33
CA TYR A 167 -8.08 14.51 9.14
C TYR A 167 -7.44 15.41 8.10
N TYR A 168 -7.45 15.00 6.83
CA TYR A 168 -6.82 15.77 5.76
C TYR A 168 -7.53 15.63 4.42
N LYS A 169 -7.32 16.63 3.56
CA LYS A 169 -7.63 16.61 2.12
C LYS A 169 -6.38 17.03 1.36
N CYS A 170 -6.11 16.38 0.23
CA CYS A 170 -5.01 16.75 -0.66
C CYS A 170 -5.53 17.20 -2.03
N GLY A 171 -4.70 17.89 -2.81
CA GLY A 171 -5.02 18.31 -4.17
C GLY A 171 -4.59 19.74 -4.45
N ASP A 172 -5.35 20.40 -5.32
CA ASP A 172 -5.24 21.84 -5.59
C ASP A 172 -6.55 22.50 -5.14
N SER A 173 -6.46 23.63 -4.44
CA SER A 173 -7.64 24.41 -4.02
C SER A 173 -8.04 25.50 -5.01
N ALA A 174 -7.18 25.82 -5.99
CA ALA A 174 -7.46 26.77 -7.07
C ALA A 174 -8.30 26.13 -8.19
N PHE A 175 -8.05 24.85 -8.48
CA PHE A 175 -9.01 24.00 -9.18
C PHE A 175 -9.91 23.37 -8.11
N PRO A 176 -11.23 23.19 -8.30
CA PRO A 176 -12.07 22.51 -7.31
C PRO A 176 -11.80 20.98 -7.28
N ALA A 177 -10.52 20.58 -7.15
CA ALA A 177 -9.98 19.24 -7.33
C ALA A 177 -9.25 18.79 -6.06
N MET A 178 -9.93 18.90 -4.92
CA MET A 178 -9.48 18.34 -3.65
C MET A 178 -10.03 16.93 -3.48
N SER A 179 -9.27 16.03 -2.86
CA SER A 179 -9.71 14.68 -2.49
C SER A 179 -10.90 14.72 -1.53
N ASP A 180 -11.57 13.59 -1.35
CA ASP A 180 -12.40 13.39 -0.16
C ASP A 180 -11.57 13.45 1.13
N GLU A 181 -12.23 13.65 2.27
CA GLU A 181 -11.57 13.59 3.57
C GLU A 181 -10.96 12.21 3.81
N LYS A 182 -9.72 12.21 4.31
CA LYS A 182 -9.00 11.02 4.76
C LYS A 182 -8.48 11.23 6.17
N VAL A 183 -8.09 10.13 6.81
CA VAL A 183 -7.64 10.13 8.20
C VAL A 183 -6.36 9.30 8.33
N PHE A 184 -5.47 9.75 9.20
CA PHE A 184 -4.31 8.98 9.66
C PHE A 184 -4.03 9.25 11.12
N GLU A 185 -3.23 8.38 11.73
CA GLU A 185 -2.72 8.54 13.09
C GLU A 185 -1.20 8.55 13.04
N THR A 186 -0.58 9.51 13.72
CA THR A 186 0.89 9.58 13.83
C THR A 186 1.44 8.51 14.77
N MET A 187 2.70 8.13 14.56
CA MET A 187 3.35 7.20 15.48
C MET A 187 3.54 7.81 16.87
N PRO A 188 3.57 6.97 17.93
CA PRO A 188 3.95 7.45 19.26
C PRO A 188 5.40 7.92 19.27
N LEU A 189 5.76 8.71 20.28
CA LEU A 189 7.16 9.02 20.54
C LEU A 189 7.93 7.74 20.89
N PRO A 190 9.15 7.57 20.36
CA PRO A 190 10.03 6.48 20.76
C PRO A 190 10.17 6.41 22.28
N GLY A 191 10.05 5.21 22.83
CA GLY A 191 10.17 4.95 24.26
C GLY A 191 10.35 3.46 24.51
N PRO A 192 10.90 3.05 25.66
CA PRO A 192 11.13 1.65 25.99
C PRO A 192 9.84 0.82 26.11
N ASP A 193 8.70 1.49 26.25
CA ASP A 193 7.37 0.93 26.47
C ASP A 193 6.33 1.49 25.47
N ARG A 194 6.78 2.17 24.41
CA ARG A 194 5.92 2.83 23.42
C ARG A 194 6.17 2.29 22.02
N TYR A 195 5.23 1.52 21.52
CA TYR A 195 5.31 0.85 20.21
C TYR A 195 4.02 1.05 19.41
N PRO A 196 4.10 1.08 18.07
CA PRO A 196 2.91 0.87 17.25
C PRO A 196 2.28 -0.49 17.58
N ARG A 197 0.94 -0.56 17.52
CA ARG A 197 0.20 -1.77 17.90
C ARG A 197 0.56 -2.98 17.04
N ARG A 198 0.64 -2.78 15.72
CA ARG A 198 0.94 -3.81 14.73
C ARG A 198 1.75 -3.18 13.60
N ILE A 199 2.86 -3.83 13.24
CA ILE A 199 3.62 -3.53 12.02
C ILE A 199 3.43 -4.71 11.10
N ALA A 200 2.77 -4.49 9.97
CA ALA A 200 2.68 -5.46 8.89
C ALA A 200 3.98 -5.44 8.10
N VAL A 201 4.48 -6.62 7.73
CA VAL A 201 5.65 -6.78 6.86
C VAL A 201 5.25 -7.65 5.69
N VAL A 202 5.43 -7.14 4.48
CA VAL A 202 5.08 -7.83 3.23
C VAL A 202 6.12 -7.48 2.17
N GLY A 203 6.38 -8.38 1.24
CA GLY A 203 7.26 -8.16 0.08
C GLY A 203 6.72 -8.93 -1.11
N ASP A 204 7.27 -8.68 -2.29
CA ASP A 204 6.96 -9.44 -3.51
C ASP A 204 5.45 -9.47 -3.80
N LEU A 205 4.76 -8.34 -3.58
CA LEU A 205 3.31 -8.33 -3.53
C LEU A 205 2.69 -8.60 -4.90
N GLY A 206 3.17 -7.92 -5.95
CA GLY A 206 2.53 -7.93 -7.26
C GLY A 206 1.11 -7.41 -7.24
N LEU A 207 0.36 -7.72 -8.30
CA LEU A 207 -1.03 -7.31 -8.46
C LEU A 207 -1.85 -8.46 -9.04
N THR A 208 -2.03 -9.48 -8.21
CA THR A 208 -2.66 -10.76 -8.57
C THR A 208 -3.86 -11.07 -7.68
N SER A 209 -4.61 -12.13 -8.00
CA SER A 209 -5.69 -12.60 -7.10
C SER A 209 -5.17 -12.94 -5.70
N ASN A 210 -4.01 -13.60 -5.58
CA ASN A 210 -3.42 -13.89 -4.27
C ASN A 210 -2.95 -12.63 -3.54
N SER A 211 -2.42 -11.65 -4.27
CA SER A 211 -2.05 -10.34 -3.71
C SER A 211 -3.26 -9.69 -3.04
N THR A 212 -4.45 -9.89 -3.61
CA THR A 212 -5.68 -9.34 -3.04
C THR A 212 -6.03 -10.00 -1.72
N THR A 213 -5.91 -11.33 -1.61
CA THR A 213 -6.09 -12.06 -0.36
C THR A 213 -5.07 -11.63 0.70
N THR A 214 -3.81 -11.41 0.31
CA THR A 214 -2.77 -10.88 1.21
C THR A 214 -3.18 -9.53 1.77
N ILE A 215 -3.66 -8.62 0.93
CA ILE A 215 -4.10 -7.29 1.36
C ILE A 215 -5.37 -7.36 2.22
N ASP A 216 -6.33 -8.23 1.89
CA ASP A 216 -7.52 -8.45 2.72
C ASP A 216 -7.13 -8.92 4.13
N HIS A 217 -6.15 -9.83 4.23
CA HIS A 217 -5.58 -10.26 5.52
C HIS A 217 -4.86 -9.12 6.25
N LEU A 218 -4.10 -8.28 5.54
CA LEU A 218 -3.44 -7.11 6.15
C LEU A 218 -4.47 -6.13 6.69
N THR A 219 -5.49 -5.78 5.90
CA THR A 219 -6.57 -4.86 6.30
C THR A 219 -7.35 -5.40 7.50
N ALA A 220 -7.69 -6.70 7.51
CA ALA A 220 -8.38 -7.32 8.65
C ALA A 220 -7.54 -7.28 9.95
N ASN A 221 -6.21 -7.22 9.84
CA ASN A 221 -5.31 -7.09 10.97
C ASN A 221 -5.07 -5.64 11.42
N ASP A 222 -5.61 -4.63 10.72
CA ASP A 222 -5.56 -3.22 11.12
C ASP A 222 -4.16 -2.76 11.62
N PRO A 223 -3.12 -2.85 10.77
CA PRO A 223 -1.76 -2.47 11.15
C PRO A 223 -1.62 -0.95 11.27
N SER A 224 -0.81 -0.51 12.24
CA SER A 224 -0.43 0.92 12.37
C SER A 224 0.58 1.33 11.29
N MET A 225 1.32 0.37 10.74
CA MET A 225 2.33 0.58 9.70
C MET A 225 2.43 -0.64 8.79
N ILE A 226 2.68 -0.42 7.51
CA ILE A 226 3.06 -1.46 6.56
C ILE A 226 4.50 -1.20 6.12
N LEU A 227 5.38 -2.19 6.27
CA LEU A 227 6.71 -2.22 5.69
C LEU A 227 6.67 -3.11 4.44
N MET A 228 6.79 -2.47 3.27
CA MET A 228 6.89 -3.14 1.97
C MET A 228 8.36 -3.40 1.63
N ILE A 229 8.74 -4.66 1.49
CA ILE A 229 10.12 -5.10 1.23
C ILE A 229 10.26 -5.47 -0.26
N GLY A 230 10.50 -4.45 -1.09
CA GLY A 230 10.83 -4.65 -2.52
C GLY A 230 9.69 -5.21 -3.37
N ASP A 231 9.97 -5.37 -4.66
CA ASP A 231 9.14 -6.07 -5.65
C ASP A 231 7.63 -5.80 -5.56
N LEU A 232 7.25 -4.58 -5.94
CA LEU A 232 5.90 -4.05 -5.75
C LEU A 232 4.94 -4.47 -6.87
N ALA A 233 5.00 -3.80 -8.04
CA ALA A 233 3.99 -3.98 -9.09
C ALA A 233 4.32 -5.05 -10.15
N TYR A 234 5.56 -5.56 -10.18
CA TYR A 234 6.07 -6.47 -11.23
C TYR A 234 5.79 -6.01 -12.68
N ALA A 235 5.77 -4.69 -12.92
CA ALA A 235 5.57 -4.12 -14.26
C ALA A 235 6.58 -4.63 -15.32
N ASN A 236 7.73 -5.12 -14.87
CA ASN A 236 8.81 -5.69 -15.70
C ASN A 236 8.62 -7.17 -16.09
N GLN A 237 7.48 -7.77 -15.76
CA GLN A 237 7.03 -9.08 -16.25
C GLN A 237 6.18 -8.96 -17.53
N TYR A 238 6.07 -7.75 -18.09
CA TYR A 238 5.24 -7.43 -19.23
C TYR A 238 6.06 -6.80 -20.37
N ARG A 239 5.56 -6.97 -21.60
CA ARG A 239 6.00 -6.15 -22.75
C ARG A 239 5.46 -4.73 -22.60
N THR A 240 6.08 -3.77 -23.26
CA THR A 240 5.64 -2.35 -23.25
C THR A 240 4.20 -2.15 -23.75
N THR A 241 3.70 -3.08 -24.57
CA THR A 241 2.33 -3.09 -25.10
C THR A 241 1.31 -3.73 -24.15
N GLY A 242 1.74 -4.24 -22.99
CA GLY A 242 0.90 -4.95 -22.04
C GLY A 242 0.68 -6.41 -22.41
N GLY A 243 -0.56 -6.87 -22.31
CA GLY A 243 -0.93 -8.28 -22.50
C GLY A 243 -0.83 -9.09 -21.21
N SER A 244 -0.43 -10.36 -21.31
CA SER A 244 -0.27 -11.25 -20.15
C SER A 244 1.13 -11.15 -19.57
N ALA A 245 1.22 -11.14 -18.24
CA ALA A 245 2.49 -11.30 -17.53
C ALA A 245 3.14 -12.64 -17.90
N VAL A 246 4.48 -12.67 -17.83
CA VAL A 246 5.26 -13.89 -17.93
C VAL A 246 6.10 -14.08 -16.67
N SER A 247 6.16 -15.30 -16.15
CA SER A 247 6.94 -15.62 -14.94
C SER A 247 8.45 -15.44 -15.14
N CYS A 248 8.92 -15.54 -16.39
CA CYS A 248 10.29 -15.27 -16.78
C CYS A 248 10.33 -14.47 -18.07
N PHE A 249 10.61 -13.16 -17.97
CA PHE A 249 10.66 -12.26 -19.12
C PHE A 249 11.67 -12.71 -20.18
N ILE A 250 12.89 -13.03 -19.77
CA ILE A 250 13.96 -13.44 -20.69
C ILE A 250 13.69 -14.81 -21.35
N CYS A 251 12.97 -15.70 -20.66
CA CYS A 251 12.60 -17.00 -21.19
C CYS A 251 11.50 -16.87 -22.26
N ALA A 252 10.51 -16.01 -22.02
CA ALA A 252 9.39 -15.81 -22.93
C ALA A 252 9.73 -14.89 -24.11
N PHE A 253 10.61 -13.91 -23.90
CA PHE A 253 10.99 -12.91 -24.90
C PHE A 253 12.52 -12.84 -25.06
N PRO A 254 13.17 -13.93 -25.51
CA PRO A 254 14.65 -13.98 -25.62
C PRO A 254 15.21 -12.98 -26.63
N ASN A 255 14.39 -12.56 -27.60
CA ASN A 255 14.75 -11.60 -28.64
C ASN A 255 14.31 -10.16 -28.31
N ALA A 256 13.82 -9.89 -27.10
CA ALA A 256 13.49 -8.54 -26.68
C ALA A 256 14.78 -7.69 -26.69
N PRO A 257 14.77 -6.48 -27.30
CA PRO A 257 15.98 -5.67 -27.38
C PRO A 257 16.44 -5.12 -26.02
N ILE A 258 15.54 -5.13 -25.02
CA ILE A 258 15.79 -4.71 -23.64
C ILE A 258 14.79 -5.39 -22.71
N ARG A 259 15.06 -5.39 -21.41
CA ARG A 259 14.05 -5.73 -20.40
C ARG A 259 12.96 -4.64 -20.37
N GLU A 260 11.79 -4.98 -20.90
CA GLU A 260 10.66 -4.07 -21.02
C GLU A 260 9.89 -3.93 -19.70
N SER A 261 8.97 -2.96 -19.66
CA SER A 261 8.01 -2.81 -18.57
C SER A 261 6.70 -2.22 -19.07
N TYR A 262 5.58 -2.66 -18.51
CA TYR A 262 4.26 -2.09 -18.71
C TYR A 262 3.90 -1.20 -17.52
N GLN A 263 4.28 0.07 -17.62
CA GLN A 263 4.12 1.05 -16.53
C GLN A 263 2.68 1.21 -15.99
N PRO A 264 1.59 1.03 -16.76
CA PRO A 264 0.23 1.06 -16.21
C PRO A 264 -0.03 0.05 -15.09
N ARG A 265 0.82 -0.99 -14.91
CA ARG A 265 0.76 -1.85 -13.72
C ARG A 265 1.05 -1.08 -12.42
N TRP A 266 1.93 -0.09 -12.45
CA TRP A 266 2.18 0.78 -11.29
C TRP A 266 0.96 1.64 -10.97
N ASP A 267 0.31 2.22 -11.98
CA ASP A 267 -0.93 2.99 -11.79
C ASP A 267 -2.05 2.10 -11.22
N GLY A 268 -2.21 0.90 -11.75
CA GLY A 268 -3.16 -0.09 -11.24
C GLY A 268 -2.84 -0.46 -9.79
N TRP A 269 -1.57 -0.72 -9.48
CA TRP A 269 -1.12 -1.08 -8.14
C TRP A 269 -1.34 0.06 -7.13
N GLY A 270 -1.13 1.31 -7.52
CA GLY A 270 -1.37 2.47 -6.66
C GLY A 270 -2.86 2.78 -6.42
N ARG A 271 -3.76 2.34 -7.32
CA ARG A 271 -5.22 2.50 -7.16
C ARG A 271 -5.86 1.42 -6.31
N TYR A 272 -5.23 0.24 -6.30
CA TYR A 272 -5.65 -0.91 -5.53
C TYR A 272 -5.55 -0.66 -4.03
#